data_AF-A0A536JV64-F1
#
_entry.id   AF-A0A536JV64-F1
#
_cell.length_a   1.000
_cell.length_b   1.000
_cell.length_c   1.000
_cell.angle_alpha   90.00
_cell.angle_beta   90.00
_cell.angle_gamma   90.00
#
_symmetry.space_group_name_H-M   'P 1'
#
loop_
_entity.id
_entity.type
_entity.pdbx_description
1 polymer ?
#
loop_
_entity_poly.entity_id
_entity_poly.type
_entity_poly.pdbx_seq_one_letter_code
_entity_poly.pdbx_strand_id
1 'polypeptide(L)'
;MTRVASAVGSLVTESGTKRSDALSLRVRRSTSGVSCATPTVCQRGSSAGAARMMEAPRRSPIATPRIPVSTRRITAGATLRGDRVSQVQAESQSSPNIVIGMGTRRLVTNPHRDAAYVGAWRGGTGSSRFHRTMPGYATTPVVDLPQVAESCTVARIAVKNEQERFGLPSFKVLGSSWALHERVKHMKGFSPDTLISFHELRTLAPGLGPPTLCTASDGNHGRAVAALAEALGCRCVVFLPADSAVSRVAAIAGHGAGVELVKGSYDEAVAAARATARARGYWYCPDTVGDDATPDERAFASDVMVGYGTLFEEFLSELVEVPDFLFVQAGVGGLSAAGVSSLRRVSSRAKVVIVEPEGSNAIAESLSSGAPRSVADVPTVMACLRCQSVSAVAWPVLLAGADAVLVVTDNEAASAVRDLARAGVIAGASGAAGLAGARIACSDKTIRSRLGITSDSRIALVNSEGATDPESYEAILAQRN
;
A
#
# COMPACT_ATOMS: atom_id res chain seq x y z
N MET A 1 10.95 -27.01 52.16
CA MET A 1 10.60 -28.40 52.51
C MET A 1 9.98 -28.99 51.24
N THR A 2 10.54 -29.92 50.49
CA THR A 2 11.66 -30.85 50.70
C THR A 2 12.25 -31.16 49.31
N ARG A 3 13.59 -31.23 49.23
CA ARG A 3 14.41 -31.70 48.09
C ARG A 3 14.12 -33.19 47.82
N VAL A 4 14.46 -33.80 46.68
CA VAL A 4 15.79 -34.39 46.34
C VAL A 4 15.60 -35.05 44.95
N ALA A 5 16.31 -34.59 43.90
CA ALA A 5 17.55 -35.16 43.30
C ALA A 5 17.34 -36.51 42.55
N SER A 6 17.57 -36.57 41.23
CA SER A 6 18.87 -36.81 40.55
C SER A 6 19.12 -38.31 40.27
N ALA A 7 19.16 -38.70 38.99
CA ALA A 7 20.14 -39.67 38.51
C ALA A 7 20.33 -39.57 36.99
N VAL A 8 21.60 -39.41 36.61
CA VAL A 8 22.19 -39.39 35.28
C VAL A 8 22.45 -40.83 34.82
N GLY A 9 22.36 -41.09 33.51
CA GLY A 9 22.84 -42.33 32.91
C GLY A 9 22.98 -42.21 31.40
N SER A 10 24.15 -41.79 30.93
CA SER A 10 24.58 -41.87 29.52
C SER A 10 24.91 -43.32 29.15
N LEU A 11 24.51 -43.76 27.95
CA LEU A 11 25.19 -44.81 27.20
C LEU A 11 24.97 -44.57 25.69
N VAL A 12 26.09 -44.47 24.99
CA VAL A 12 26.25 -44.38 23.52
C VAL A 12 26.24 -45.80 22.96
N THR A 13 25.59 -46.03 21.80
CA THR A 13 26.14 -46.75 20.62
C THR A 13 25.13 -46.81 19.46
N GLU A 14 25.60 -46.26 18.33
CA GLU A 14 25.48 -46.70 16.92
C GLU A 14 24.20 -47.29 16.30
N SER A 15 23.83 -46.64 15.19
CA SER A 15 23.46 -47.19 13.88
C SER A 15 22.08 -47.85 13.71
N GLY A 16 21.41 -47.52 12.60
CA GLY A 16 20.30 -48.33 12.10
C GLY A 16 19.16 -47.52 11.51
N THR A 17 19.10 -47.53 10.19
CA THR A 17 18.09 -46.91 9.33
C THR A 17 16.67 -47.47 9.48
N LYS A 18 15.70 -46.61 9.11
CA LYS A 18 14.38 -46.87 8.49
C LYS A 18 13.11 -46.92 9.36
N ARG A 19 12.22 -46.01 8.94
CA ARG A 19 10.74 -46.04 8.90
C ARG A 19 10.02 -45.89 10.25
N SER A 20 9.41 -44.72 10.43
CA SER A 20 8.25 -44.54 11.28
C SER A 20 7.07 -44.04 10.45
N ASP A 21 5.93 -44.65 10.75
CA ASP A 21 4.65 -44.54 10.09
C ASP A 21 3.91 -43.24 10.41
N ALA A 22 2.88 -43.05 9.58
CA ALA A 22 1.84 -42.04 9.63
C ALA A 22 1.21 -41.81 11.01
N LEU A 23 0.88 -40.54 11.29
CA LEU A 23 -0.31 -40.20 12.05
C LEU A 23 -1.00 -38.99 11.41
N SER A 24 -2.08 -39.25 10.68
CA SER A 24 -2.98 -38.23 10.15
C SER A 24 -4.22 -38.15 11.05
N LEU A 25 -4.36 -37.05 11.77
CA LEU A 25 -5.53 -36.76 12.58
C LEU A 25 -6.68 -36.31 11.67
N ARG A 26 -7.61 -37.23 11.38
CA ARG A 26 -8.92 -36.93 10.78
C ARG A 26 -9.89 -36.46 11.87
N VAL A 27 -10.26 -35.19 11.83
CA VAL A 27 -11.40 -34.66 12.58
C VAL A 27 -12.69 -34.98 11.82
N ARG A 28 -13.58 -35.78 12.42
CA ARG A 28 -14.91 -36.10 11.88
C ARG A 28 -15.83 -34.87 11.99
N ARG A 29 -16.40 -34.42 10.87
CA ARG A 29 -17.54 -33.49 10.84
C ARG A 29 -18.84 -34.28 11.08
N SER A 30 -19.59 -33.90 12.11
CA SER A 30 -20.98 -34.33 12.31
C SER A 30 -21.91 -33.37 11.57
N THR A 31 -22.67 -33.90 10.63
CA THR A 31 -23.78 -33.20 9.94
C THR A 31 -25.07 -33.41 10.72
N SER A 32 -25.65 -32.35 11.27
CA SER A 32 -27.07 -32.29 11.63
C SER A 32 -27.78 -31.36 10.66
N GLY A 33 -28.69 -31.93 9.87
CA GLY A 33 -29.54 -31.21 8.94
C GLY A 33 -30.69 -30.52 9.64
N VAL A 34 -31.07 -29.36 9.11
CA VAL A 34 -32.39 -28.76 9.34
C VAL A 34 -32.94 -28.40 7.97
N SER A 35 -34.04 -29.08 7.64
CA SER A 35 -34.92 -28.82 6.52
C SER A 35 -35.82 -27.64 6.87
N CYS A 36 -36.00 -26.70 5.94
CA CYS A 36 -37.19 -25.85 5.93
C CYS A 36 -37.67 -25.65 4.50
N ALA A 37 -38.89 -26.14 4.28
CA ALA A 37 -39.63 -26.09 3.04
C ALA A 37 -40.13 -24.67 2.73
N THR A 38 -40.27 -24.41 1.43
CA THR A 38 -41.04 -23.32 0.84
C THR A 38 -42.53 -23.43 1.18
N PRO A 39 -43.29 -22.35 0.93
CA PRO A 39 -44.29 -22.52 -0.13
C PRO A 39 -44.35 -21.37 -1.14
N THR A 40 -44.61 -21.79 -2.37
CA THR A 40 -45.04 -21.04 -3.55
C THR A 40 -46.52 -20.62 -3.44
N VAL A 41 -46.94 -19.59 -4.19
CA VAL A 41 -48.23 -19.40 -4.93
C VAL A 41 -48.26 -17.94 -5.43
N CYS A 42 -48.12 -17.68 -6.75
CA CYS A 42 -49.18 -17.39 -7.76
C CYS A 42 -49.90 -16.03 -7.55
N GLN A 43 -50.29 -15.20 -8.53
CA GLN A 43 -50.35 -15.28 -10.00
C GLN A 43 -50.75 -13.89 -10.60
N ARG A 44 -50.39 -13.68 -11.88
CA ARG A 44 -51.11 -12.96 -12.97
C ARG A 44 -51.15 -11.42 -13.06
N GLY A 45 -50.99 -10.96 -14.31
CA GLY A 45 -51.46 -9.67 -14.84
C GLY A 45 -50.57 -9.08 -15.95
N SER A 46 -50.43 -9.73 -17.11
CA SER A 46 -50.85 -9.23 -18.45
C SER A 46 -50.58 -7.75 -18.78
N SER A 47 -49.78 -7.49 -19.82
CA SER A 47 -50.29 -7.07 -21.14
C SER A 47 -49.15 -6.61 -22.06
N ALA A 48 -49.19 -7.12 -23.30
CA ALA A 48 -48.33 -6.73 -24.40
C ALA A 48 -48.60 -5.29 -24.86
N GLY A 49 -47.54 -4.61 -25.28
CA GLY A 49 -47.59 -3.33 -25.98
C GLY A 49 -46.34 -3.18 -26.83
N ALA A 50 -46.41 -3.63 -28.08
CA ALA A 50 -45.37 -3.43 -29.08
C ALA A 50 -45.32 -1.94 -29.47
N ALA A 51 -44.12 -1.33 -29.43
CA ALA A 51 -43.88 -0.02 -30.02
C ALA A 51 -42.47 0.05 -30.62
N ARG A 52 -42.45 -0.04 -31.95
CA ARG A 52 -41.56 0.61 -32.94
C ARG A 52 -40.08 0.79 -32.60
N MET A 53 -39.28 0.04 -33.37
CA MET A 53 -37.92 0.40 -33.79
C MET A 53 -37.86 1.85 -34.27
N MET A 54 -36.94 2.63 -33.70
CA MET A 54 -36.40 3.83 -34.34
C MET A 54 -34.92 3.60 -34.64
N GLU A 55 -34.56 3.80 -35.89
CA GLU A 55 -33.22 3.71 -36.44
C GLU A 55 -32.24 4.66 -35.74
N ALA A 56 -31.05 4.14 -35.43
CA ALA A 56 -29.92 4.94 -35.00
C ALA A 56 -29.28 5.66 -36.21
N PRO A 57 -28.90 6.95 -36.11
CA PRO A 57 -28.28 7.65 -37.22
C PRO A 57 -26.83 7.16 -37.44
N ARG A 58 -26.53 6.82 -38.69
CA ARG A 58 -25.19 6.49 -39.19
C ARG A 58 -24.23 7.64 -38.90
N ARG A 59 -23.15 7.37 -38.15
CA ARG A 59 -22.02 8.31 -38.00
C ARG A 59 -20.96 8.01 -39.07
N SER A 60 -20.67 9.02 -39.89
CA SER A 60 -19.56 9.04 -40.84
C SER A 60 -18.20 8.96 -40.13
N PRO A 61 -17.16 8.38 -40.75
CA PRO A 61 -15.83 8.28 -40.16
C PRO A 61 -15.14 9.65 -40.13
N ILE A 62 -14.65 10.05 -38.95
CA ILE A 62 -13.80 11.23 -38.78
C ILE A 62 -12.37 10.86 -39.20
N ALA A 63 -11.84 11.60 -40.17
CA ALA A 63 -10.47 11.49 -40.65
C ALA A 63 -9.46 11.98 -39.61
N THR A 64 -8.44 11.17 -39.33
CA THR A 64 -7.26 11.53 -38.53
C THR A 64 -6.29 12.40 -39.35
N PRO A 65 -5.81 13.55 -38.84
CA PRO A 65 -4.73 14.29 -39.50
C PRO A 65 -3.38 13.59 -39.25
N ARG A 66 -2.65 13.29 -40.33
CA ARG A 66 -1.26 12.84 -40.29
C ARG A 66 -0.34 14.03 -39.99
N ILE A 67 0.45 13.96 -38.92
CA ILE A 67 1.55 14.90 -38.64
C ILE A 67 2.86 14.29 -39.18
N PRO A 68 3.67 15.02 -39.97
CA PRO A 68 4.89 14.49 -40.55
C PRO A 68 6.05 14.43 -39.54
N VAL A 69 6.73 13.28 -39.51
CA VAL A 69 7.99 13.07 -38.77
C VAL A 69 9.14 13.68 -39.58
N SER A 70 9.74 14.75 -39.08
CA SER A 70 10.99 15.32 -39.60
C SER A 70 12.18 14.74 -38.85
N THR A 71 12.84 13.76 -39.46
CA THR A 71 14.19 13.31 -39.07
C THR A 71 15.23 14.31 -39.56
N ARG A 72 15.85 15.07 -38.65
CA ARG A 72 17.14 15.73 -38.93
C ARG A 72 18.28 14.92 -38.33
N ARG A 73 19.03 14.26 -39.21
CA ARG A 73 20.41 13.82 -38.96
C ARG A 73 21.27 15.07 -38.84
N ILE A 74 22.05 15.19 -37.76
CA ILE A 74 23.20 16.09 -37.72
C ILE A 74 24.44 15.20 -37.69
N THR A 75 25.15 15.18 -38.81
CA THR A 75 26.55 14.78 -38.94
C THR A 75 27.43 15.93 -38.50
N ALA A 76 28.43 15.67 -37.64
CA ALA A 76 29.60 16.53 -37.53
C ALA A 76 30.81 15.66 -37.15
N GLY A 77 31.82 15.69 -38.01
CA GLY A 77 33.11 15.04 -37.83
C GLY A 77 34.09 15.89 -37.00
N ALA A 78 34.96 15.15 -36.29
CA ALA A 78 36.31 15.43 -35.81
C ALA A 78 36.80 16.88 -35.63
N THR A 79 37.32 17.18 -34.43
CA THR A 79 38.76 17.48 -34.24
C THR A 79 39.16 17.42 -32.78
N LEU A 80 40.24 16.68 -32.49
CA LEU A 80 40.96 16.70 -31.22
C LEU A 80 41.89 17.92 -31.18
N ARG A 81 41.74 18.78 -30.17
CA ARG A 81 42.82 19.64 -29.64
C ARG A 81 42.51 19.92 -28.17
N GLY A 82 43.49 19.64 -27.32
CA GLY A 82 43.41 19.93 -25.89
C GLY A 82 43.56 21.41 -25.60
N ASP A 83 42.91 21.85 -24.52
CA ASP A 83 43.54 22.72 -23.52
C ASP A 83 42.61 22.90 -22.29
N ARG A 84 43.22 22.75 -21.12
CA ARG A 84 42.92 23.34 -19.79
C ARG A 84 41.46 23.36 -19.30
N VAL A 85 41.19 22.46 -18.37
CA VAL A 85 40.08 22.56 -17.41
C VAL A 85 40.45 23.60 -16.34
N SER A 86 39.83 24.77 -16.40
CA SER A 86 39.67 25.66 -15.25
C SER A 86 38.42 25.24 -14.49
N GLN A 87 38.60 24.79 -13.25
CA GLN A 87 37.51 24.54 -12.31
C GLN A 87 36.81 25.86 -11.98
N VAL A 88 35.54 25.96 -12.37
CA VAL A 88 34.62 26.92 -11.76
C VAL A 88 33.88 26.15 -10.67
N GLN A 89 34.21 26.45 -9.42
CA GLN A 89 33.42 26.02 -8.27
C GLN A 89 32.04 26.67 -8.37
N ALA A 90 31.02 25.86 -8.65
CA ALA A 90 29.64 26.25 -8.42
C ALA A 90 29.36 26.06 -6.92
N GLU A 91 29.30 27.17 -6.18
CA GLU A 91 28.82 27.18 -4.81
C GLU A 91 27.36 26.71 -4.77
N SER A 92 27.13 25.48 -4.32
CA SER A 92 25.80 25.00 -3.98
C SER A 92 25.37 25.67 -2.68
N GLN A 93 24.47 26.65 -2.77
CA GLN A 93 23.79 27.19 -1.59
C GLN A 93 23.01 26.07 -0.90
N SER A 94 23.49 25.64 0.27
CA SER A 94 22.82 24.66 1.11
C SER A 94 21.56 25.27 1.70
N SER A 95 20.40 24.69 1.40
CA SER A 95 19.16 25.02 2.10
C SER A 95 19.29 24.60 3.58
N PRO A 96 18.86 25.43 4.54
CA PRO A 96 18.98 25.11 5.95
C PRO A 96 17.96 24.02 6.32
N ASN A 97 18.42 22.77 6.38
CA ASN A 97 17.66 21.64 6.92
C ASN A 97 17.62 21.73 8.45
N ILE A 98 16.44 21.65 9.05
CA ILE A 98 16.27 21.78 10.50
C ILE A 98 16.69 20.46 11.16
N VAL A 99 17.70 20.53 12.03
CA VAL A 99 18.23 19.42 12.82
C VAL A 99 18.00 19.74 14.30
N ILE A 100 17.38 18.85 15.07
CA ILE A 100 17.61 18.76 16.52
C ILE A 100 17.50 17.30 16.97
N GLY A 101 18.51 16.82 17.72
CA GLY A 101 18.51 15.56 18.46
C GLY A 101 19.08 14.37 17.70
N MET A 102 20.30 13.93 18.07
CA MET A 102 21.10 12.83 17.51
C MET A 102 20.60 12.18 16.20
N GLY A 103 20.94 12.79 15.06
CA GLY A 103 21.08 12.09 13.78
C GLY A 103 19.96 12.26 12.74
N THR A 104 18.70 12.44 13.14
CA THR A 104 17.57 12.37 12.19
C THR A 104 17.04 13.75 11.78
N ARG A 105 16.96 14.02 10.48
CA ARG A 105 16.30 15.25 9.96
C ARG A 105 14.79 15.11 10.06
N ARG A 106 14.17 15.93 10.90
CA ARG A 106 12.72 15.88 11.16
C ARG A 106 11.86 16.26 9.95
N LEU A 107 12.33 17.22 9.14
CA LEU A 107 11.71 17.61 7.88
C LEU A 107 12.77 17.59 6.77
N VAL A 108 12.50 16.86 5.69
CA VAL A 108 13.30 16.84 4.47
C VAL A 108 12.44 17.39 3.34
N THR A 109 12.73 18.61 2.88
CA THR A 109 12.08 19.17 1.68
C THR A 109 12.63 18.51 0.44
N ASN A 110 11.79 18.17 -0.54
CA ASN A 110 12.22 17.55 -1.78
C ASN A 110 12.72 18.60 -2.79
N PRO A 111 14.03 18.70 -3.07
CA PRO A 111 14.54 19.64 -4.07
C PRO A 111 14.31 19.15 -5.51
N HIS A 112 13.91 17.88 -5.69
CA HIS A 112 13.72 17.24 -7.00
C HIS A 112 12.27 17.29 -7.49
N ARG A 113 11.37 17.92 -6.74
CA ARG A 113 9.95 18.05 -7.12
C ARG A 113 9.84 18.73 -8.48
N ASP A 114 9.35 17.98 -9.47
CA ASP A 114 9.17 18.46 -10.84
C ASP A 114 7.84 19.19 -10.98
N ALA A 115 7.90 20.52 -11.09
CA ALA A 115 6.93 21.43 -11.72
C ALA A 115 5.80 20.77 -12.51
N ALA A 116 6.22 20.09 -13.58
CA ALA A 116 5.41 19.59 -14.67
C ALA A 116 4.86 18.17 -14.44
N TYR A 117 5.23 17.51 -13.34
CA TYR A 117 4.72 16.18 -13.02
C TYR A 117 3.22 16.23 -12.68
N VAL A 118 2.42 15.53 -13.48
CA VAL A 118 0.94 15.48 -13.35
C VAL A 118 0.43 14.09 -12.95
N GLY A 119 1.28 13.28 -12.31
CA GLY A 119 1.00 11.89 -11.96
C GLY A 119 1.53 10.90 -13.01
N ALA A 120 2.11 9.79 -12.54
CA ALA A 120 2.75 8.77 -13.36
C ALA A 120 1.73 7.82 -13.99
N TRP A 121 0.65 7.54 -13.27
CA TRP A 121 -0.38 6.60 -13.69
C TRP A 121 -1.41 7.34 -14.53
N ARG A 122 -1.10 7.49 -15.82
CA ARG A 122 -2.00 8.05 -16.84
C ARG A 122 -2.84 6.91 -17.43
N GLY A 123 -4.09 6.78 -16.99
CA GLY A 123 -4.94 5.66 -17.45
C GLY A 123 -6.25 5.44 -16.72
N GLY A 124 -6.96 6.50 -16.31
CA GLY A 124 -8.38 6.44 -15.96
C GLY A 124 -8.77 5.76 -14.64
N THR A 125 -10.07 5.74 -14.40
CA THR A 125 -10.78 5.15 -13.25
C THR A 125 -10.86 3.62 -13.35
N GLY A 126 -9.82 2.97 -13.90
CA GLY A 126 -9.81 1.53 -14.18
C GLY A 126 -9.94 0.70 -12.91
N SER A 127 -9.07 0.96 -11.93
CA SER A 127 -9.07 0.29 -10.64
C SER A 127 -10.38 0.51 -9.88
N SER A 128 -10.85 1.76 -9.79
CA SER A 128 -12.11 2.07 -9.10
C SER A 128 -13.33 1.44 -9.78
N ARG A 129 -13.38 1.38 -11.12
CA ARG A 129 -14.42 0.65 -11.86
C ARG A 129 -14.36 -0.86 -11.60
N PHE A 130 -13.17 -1.45 -11.55
CA PHE A 130 -13.01 -2.86 -11.17
C PHE A 130 -13.47 -3.11 -9.74
N HIS A 131 -13.04 -2.29 -8.78
CA HIS A 131 -13.41 -2.43 -7.37
C HIS A 131 -14.93 -2.35 -7.16
N ARG A 132 -15.64 -1.52 -7.92
CA ARG A 132 -17.12 -1.48 -7.93
C ARG A 132 -17.79 -2.80 -8.33
N THR A 133 -17.07 -3.69 -9.02
CA THR A 133 -17.56 -5.04 -9.35
C THR A 133 -17.27 -6.08 -8.26
N MET A 134 -16.46 -5.75 -7.26
CA MET A 134 -16.13 -6.66 -6.18
C MET A 134 -17.29 -6.76 -5.18
N PRO A 135 -17.58 -7.96 -4.64
CA PRO A 135 -18.58 -8.13 -3.60
C PRO A 135 -18.26 -7.28 -2.37
N GLY A 136 -19.27 -6.57 -1.85
CA GLY A 136 -19.12 -5.72 -0.66
C GLY A 136 -18.41 -4.39 -0.91
N TYR A 137 -18.25 -3.96 -2.18
CA TYR A 137 -17.76 -2.61 -2.46
C TYR A 137 -18.67 -1.54 -1.85
N ALA A 138 -18.08 -0.69 -1.04
CA ALA A 138 -18.63 0.57 -0.58
C ALA A 138 -17.48 1.57 -0.42
N THR A 139 -17.73 2.85 -0.68
CA THR A 139 -16.77 3.92 -0.37
C THR A 139 -16.58 3.99 1.15
N THR A 140 -15.33 4.06 1.62
CA THR A 140 -15.07 4.26 3.05
C THR A 140 -15.38 5.70 3.47
N PRO A 141 -15.73 5.95 4.74
CA PRO A 141 -16.10 7.30 5.16
C PRO A 141 -14.92 8.27 5.16
N VAL A 142 -15.21 9.54 4.89
CA VAL A 142 -14.35 10.67 5.24
C VAL A 142 -14.83 11.24 6.58
N VAL A 143 -13.91 11.31 7.56
CA VAL A 143 -14.20 11.80 8.92
C VAL A 143 -13.51 13.13 9.14
N ASP A 144 -14.26 14.14 9.56
CA ASP A 144 -13.73 15.43 9.95
C ASP A 144 -13.24 15.44 11.41
N LEU A 145 -12.13 16.12 11.65
CA LEU A 145 -11.51 16.24 12.98
C LEU A 145 -11.52 17.70 13.47
N PRO A 146 -12.69 18.30 13.80
CA PRO A 146 -12.79 19.72 14.12
C PRO A 146 -11.95 20.15 15.33
N GLN A 147 -11.90 19.33 16.39
CA GLN A 147 -11.10 19.63 17.59
C GLN A 147 -9.59 19.60 17.30
N VAL A 148 -9.15 18.73 16.39
CA VAL A 148 -7.76 18.66 15.95
C VAL A 148 -7.46 19.87 15.04
N ALA A 149 -8.36 20.23 14.14
CA ALA A 149 -8.21 21.40 13.27
C ALA A 149 -8.09 22.71 14.06
N GLU A 150 -8.92 22.89 15.07
CA GLU A 150 -8.88 24.04 15.99
C GLU A 150 -7.54 24.11 16.72
N SER A 151 -7.11 23.01 17.35
CA SER A 151 -5.83 22.96 18.07
C SER A 151 -4.61 23.07 17.15
N CYS A 152 -4.73 22.70 15.87
CA CYS A 152 -3.73 22.95 14.84
C CYS A 152 -3.81 24.36 14.23
N THR A 153 -4.85 25.14 14.53
CA THR A 153 -5.13 26.45 13.92
C THR A 153 -5.13 26.35 12.39
N VAL A 154 -5.97 25.47 11.84
CA VAL A 154 -6.19 25.26 10.40
C VAL A 154 -7.69 25.15 10.11
N ALA A 155 -8.10 25.39 8.87
CA ALA A 155 -9.52 25.47 8.52
C ALA A 155 -10.22 24.11 8.61
N ARG A 156 -9.54 23.03 8.21
CA ARG A 156 -10.11 21.69 8.20
C ARG A 156 -9.04 20.62 8.26
N ILE A 157 -9.34 19.53 8.97
CA ILE A 157 -8.60 18.27 8.90
C ILE A 157 -9.62 17.16 8.60
N ALA A 158 -9.47 16.52 7.45
CA ALA A 158 -10.33 15.41 7.02
C ALA A 158 -9.51 14.13 6.86
N VAL A 159 -10.07 12.99 7.27
CA VAL A 159 -9.42 11.68 7.26
C VAL A 159 -10.20 10.73 6.36
N LYS A 160 -9.58 10.17 5.33
CA LYS A 160 -10.14 8.99 4.63
C LYS A 160 -9.92 7.75 5.50
N ASN A 161 -11.01 7.13 5.93
CA ASN A 161 -10.96 6.10 6.96
C ASN A 161 -10.98 4.68 6.38
N GLU A 162 -9.81 4.09 6.13
CA GLU A 162 -9.65 2.72 5.63
C GLU A 162 -9.56 1.68 6.77
N GLN A 163 -10.11 1.97 7.96
CA GLN A 163 -10.14 1.02 9.07
C GLN A 163 -10.87 -0.27 8.73
N GLU A 164 -11.80 -0.22 7.77
CA GLU A 164 -12.53 -1.37 7.24
C GLU A 164 -12.78 -1.18 5.74
N ARG A 165 -12.09 -1.97 4.91
CA ARG A 165 -12.21 -1.95 3.46
C ARG A 165 -12.50 -3.37 2.99
N PHE A 166 -13.70 -3.59 2.44
CA PHE A 166 -14.23 -4.94 2.11
C PHE A 166 -14.23 -5.90 3.31
N GLY A 167 -14.48 -5.40 4.53
CA GLY A 167 -14.42 -6.21 5.75
C GLY A 167 -13.01 -6.59 6.20
N LEU A 168 -11.96 -6.05 5.55
CA LEU A 168 -10.57 -6.20 5.97
C LEU A 168 -10.10 -4.93 6.69
N PRO A 169 -9.22 -5.03 7.70
CA PRO A 169 -8.86 -3.89 8.53
C PRO A 169 -7.83 -2.93 7.89
N SER A 170 -7.76 -2.87 6.56
CA SER A 170 -6.85 -1.98 5.83
C SER A 170 -7.19 -1.88 4.34
N PHE A 171 -6.65 -0.85 3.69
CA PHE A 171 -6.81 -0.57 2.25
C PHE A 171 -6.16 -1.58 1.29
N LYS A 172 -5.28 -2.48 1.77
CA LYS A 172 -4.32 -3.23 0.92
C LYS A 172 -4.96 -4.08 -0.18
N VAL A 173 -6.19 -4.54 0.03
CA VAL A 173 -6.95 -5.33 -0.96
C VAL A 173 -7.23 -4.56 -2.25
N LEU A 174 -7.29 -3.22 -2.20
CA LEU A 174 -7.43 -2.39 -3.40
C LEU A 174 -6.27 -2.64 -4.39
N GLY A 175 -5.05 -2.71 -3.87
CA GLY A 175 -3.85 -2.93 -4.68
C GLY A 175 -3.75 -4.38 -5.17
N SER A 176 -3.81 -5.36 -4.27
CA SER A 176 -3.61 -6.77 -4.62
C SER A 176 -4.67 -7.29 -5.60
N SER A 177 -5.93 -6.86 -5.45
CA SER A 177 -7.02 -7.27 -6.34
C SER A 177 -6.86 -6.71 -7.76
N TRP A 178 -6.47 -5.43 -7.89
CA TRP A 178 -6.22 -4.82 -9.20
C TRP A 178 -5.00 -5.43 -9.90
N ALA A 179 -3.90 -5.64 -9.18
CA ALA A 179 -2.71 -6.26 -9.76
C ALA A 179 -2.98 -7.70 -10.25
N LEU A 180 -3.81 -8.45 -9.52
CA LEU A 180 -4.21 -9.79 -9.95
C LEU A 180 -5.15 -9.76 -11.16
N HIS A 181 -6.06 -8.79 -11.21
CA HIS A 181 -6.89 -8.52 -12.38
C HIS A 181 -6.02 -8.26 -13.63
N GLU A 182 -5.08 -7.33 -13.55
CA GLU A 182 -4.20 -6.98 -14.66
C GLU A 182 -3.33 -8.16 -15.11
N ARG A 183 -2.79 -8.93 -14.15
CA ARG A 183 -2.04 -10.16 -14.44
C ARG A 183 -2.89 -11.19 -15.20
N VAL A 184 -4.10 -11.49 -14.73
CA VAL A 184 -4.99 -12.45 -15.39
C VAL A 184 -5.40 -11.94 -16.76
N LYS A 185 -5.65 -10.64 -16.90
CA LYS A 185 -5.97 -9.99 -18.17
C LYS A 185 -4.84 -10.18 -19.18
N HIS A 186 -3.60 -9.93 -18.77
CA HIS A 186 -2.41 -10.16 -19.59
C HIS A 186 -2.24 -11.63 -19.97
N MET A 187 -2.37 -12.56 -19.03
CA MET A 187 -2.24 -14.01 -19.30
C MET A 187 -3.29 -14.56 -20.26
N LYS A 188 -4.50 -13.95 -20.30
CA LYS A 188 -5.56 -14.31 -21.24
C LYS A 188 -5.46 -13.60 -22.59
N GLY A 189 -4.49 -12.68 -22.76
CA GLY A 189 -4.30 -11.93 -24.00
C GLY A 189 -5.39 -10.89 -24.27
N PHE A 190 -6.08 -10.40 -23.24
CA PHE A 190 -7.01 -9.29 -23.38
C PHE A 190 -6.28 -7.96 -23.63
N SER A 191 -6.97 -7.00 -24.25
CA SER A 191 -6.38 -5.67 -24.49
C SER A 191 -6.17 -4.90 -23.17
N PRO A 192 -5.22 -3.95 -23.12
CA PRO A 192 -4.99 -3.12 -21.94
C PRO A 192 -6.22 -2.36 -21.44
N ASP A 193 -7.13 -1.95 -22.33
CA ASP A 193 -8.34 -1.20 -21.96
C ASP A 193 -9.50 -2.09 -21.48
N THR A 194 -9.36 -3.43 -21.58
CA THR A 194 -10.40 -4.37 -21.16
C THR A 194 -10.54 -4.37 -19.64
N LEU A 195 -11.78 -4.26 -19.16
CA LEU A 195 -12.12 -4.45 -17.75
C LEU A 195 -12.85 -5.78 -17.59
N ILE A 196 -12.17 -6.80 -17.04
CA ILE A 196 -12.86 -8.00 -16.53
C ILE A 196 -13.42 -7.70 -15.13
N SER A 197 -14.67 -8.07 -14.88
CA SER A 197 -15.30 -7.96 -13.57
C SER A 197 -14.66 -8.92 -12.56
N PHE A 198 -14.89 -8.71 -11.26
CA PHE A 198 -14.46 -9.65 -10.23
C PHE A 198 -15.06 -11.04 -10.41
N HIS A 199 -16.30 -11.13 -10.91
CA HIS A 199 -16.93 -12.42 -11.23
C HIS A 199 -16.16 -13.16 -12.33
N GLU A 200 -15.80 -12.47 -13.41
CA GLU A 200 -14.98 -13.04 -14.48
C GLU A 200 -13.59 -13.42 -13.96
N LEU A 201 -12.94 -12.57 -13.17
CA LEU A 201 -11.65 -12.87 -12.53
C LEU A 201 -11.70 -14.18 -11.74
N ARG A 202 -12.75 -14.40 -10.96
CA ARG A 202 -12.99 -15.64 -10.19
C ARG A 202 -13.13 -16.87 -11.09
N THR A 203 -13.70 -16.73 -12.28
CA THR A 203 -13.81 -17.85 -13.24
C THR A 203 -12.51 -18.10 -14.01
N LEU A 204 -11.78 -17.04 -14.34
CA LEU A 204 -10.61 -17.10 -15.21
C LEU A 204 -9.34 -17.52 -14.46
N ALA A 205 -9.14 -17.03 -13.24
CA ALA A 205 -7.91 -17.25 -12.48
C ALA A 205 -7.64 -18.74 -12.18
N PRO A 206 -8.61 -19.56 -11.72
CA PRO A 206 -8.37 -21.00 -11.51
C PRO A 206 -8.11 -21.77 -12.81
N GLY A 207 -8.67 -21.29 -13.93
CA GLY A 207 -8.49 -21.89 -15.26
C GLY A 207 -7.14 -21.60 -15.91
N LEU A 208 -6.25 -20.84 -15.26
CA LEU A 208 -4.88 -20.56 -15.73
C LEU A 208 -3.84 -21.56 -15.16
N GLY A 209 -4.32 -22.67 -14.58
CA GLY A 209 -3.51 -23.66 -13.87
C GLY A 209 -3.62 -23.45 -12.35
N PRO A 210 -2.96 -24.26 -11.49
CA PRO A 210 -3.02 -24.11 -10.04
C PRO A 210 -1.80 -23.36 -9.44
N PRO A 211 -1.55 -22.07 -9.74
CA PRO A 211 -0.52 -21.32 -9.05
C PRO A 211 -1.04 -20.89 -7.67
N THR A 212 -0.24 -21.21 -6.67
CA THR A 212 -0.39 -20.64 -5.34
C THR A 212 -0.02 -19.15 -5.43
N LEU A 213 -0.85 -18.27 -4.88
CA LEU A 213 -0.50 -16.86 -4.65
C LEU A 213 0.57 -16.81 -3.55
N CYS A 214 1.70 -16.17 -3.82
CA CYS A 214 2.84 -16.12 -2.91
C CYS A 214 3.20 -14.66 -2.62
N THR A 215 3.36 -14.27 -1.36
CA THR A 215 3.81 -12.93 -1.01
C THR A 215 4.55 -12.90 0.33
N ALA A 216 5.28 -11.83 0.59
CA ALA A 216 5.79 -11.49 1.92
C ALA A 216 4.92 -10.38 2.52
N SER A 217 4.85 -10.30 3.85
CA SER A 217 4.14 -9.22 4.51
C SER A 217 4.61 -8.98 5.94
N ASP A 218 4.36 -7.77 6.45
CA ASP A 218 4.30 -7.50 7.90
C ASP A 218 2.87 -7.56 8.44
N GLY A 219 1.87 -7.90 7.61
CA GLY A 219 0.48 -8.13 8.05
C GLY A 219 -0.54 -7.85 6.94
N ASN A 220 -0.79 -6.56 6.67
CA ASN A 220 -1.95 -6.14 5.87
C ASN A 220 -1.92 -6.62 4.40
N HIS A 221 -0.74 -6.60 3.75
CA HIS A 221 -0.63 -7.06 2.36
C HIS A 221 -0.86 -8.57 2.23
N GLY A 222 -0.23 -9.35 3.12
CA GLY A 222 -0.38 -10.80 3.18
C GLY A 222 -1.82 -11.20 3.47
N ARG A 223 -2.48 -10.51 4.41
CA ARG A 223 -3.90 -10.73 4.70
C ARG A 223 -4.79 -10.42 3.50
N ALA A 224 -4.52 -9.32 2.78
CA ALA A 224 -5.25 -8.97 1.57
C ALA A 224 -5.08 -10.00 0.45
N VAL A 225 -3.87 -10.51 0.23
CA VAL A 225 -3.59 -11.57 -0.75
C VAL A 225 -4.24 -12.89 -0.34
N ALA A 226 -4.22 -13.23 0.95
CA ALA A 226 -4.86 -14.43 1.49
C ALA A 226 -6.39 -14.39 1.32
N ALA A 227 -7.03 -13.28 1.70
CA ALA A 227 -8.47 -13.09 1.52
C ALA A 227 -8.88 -13.12 0.04
N LEU A 228 -8.06 -12.52 -0.84
CA LEU A 228 -8.30 -12.57 -2.28
C LEU A 228 -8.15 -14.00 -2.83
N ALA A 229 -7.16 -14.76 -2.36
CA ALA A 229 -6.98 -16.15 -2.74
C ALA A 229 -8.19 -17.01 -2.35
N GLU A 230 -8.67 -16.84 -1.11
CA GLU A 230 -9.88 -17.50 -0.63
C GLU A 230 -11.09 -17.18 -1.52
N ALA A 231 -11.32 -15.90 -1.81
CA ALA A 231 -12.45 -15.45 -2.64
C ALA A 231 -12.39 -15.96 -4.09
N LEU A 232 -11.18 -16.22 -4.61
CA LEU A 232 -10.95 -16.73 -5.97
C LEU A 232 -10.85 -18.26 -6.04
N GLY A 233 -10.82 -18.96 -4.90
CA GLY A 233 -10.59 -20.41 -4.85
C GLY A 233 -9.14 -20.79 -5.19
N CYS A 234 -8.20 -19.88 -5.00
CA CYS A 234 -6.77 -20.12 -5.19
C CYS A 234 -6.10 -20.55 -3.88
N ARG A 235 -4.95 -21.24 -3.98
CA ARG A 235 -4.08 -21.46 -2.81
C ARG A 235 -3.28 -20.19 -2.51
N CYS A 236 -2.90 -19.99 -1.26
CA CYS A 236 -2.02 -18.90 -0.86
C CYS A 236 -0.94 -19.38 0.11
N VAL A 237 0.26 -18.80 -0.02
CA VAL A 237 1.32 -18.88 0.99
C VAL A 237 1.85 -17.47 1.27
N VAL A 238 1.99 -17.12 2.54
CA VAL A 238 2.49 -15.81 2.99
C VAL A 238 3.73 -16.02 3.85
N PHE A 239 4.78 -15.29 3.53
CA PHE A 239 6.02 -15.26 4.28
C PHE A 239 6.01 -14.07 5.25
N LEU A 240 6.26 -14.33 6.52
CA LEU A 240 6.28 -13.32 7.57
C LEU A 240 7.61 -13.39 8.35
N PRO A 241 8.16 -12.28 8.84
CA PRO A 241 9.22 -12.31 9.85
C PRO A 241 8.82 -13.15 11.07
N ALA A 242 9.77 -13.88 11.65
CA ALA A 242 9.51 -14.78 12.77
C ALA A 242 9.05 -14.06 14.05
N ASP A 243 9.31 -12.75 14.17
CA ASP A 243 8.84 -11.88 15.26
C ASP A 243 7.48 -11.23 14.99
N SER A 244 6.79 -11.61 13.90
CA SER A 244 5.46 -11.10 13.58
C SER A 244 4.44 -11.41 14.67
N ALA A 245 3.55 -10.44 14.96
CA ALA A 245 2.50 -10.60 15.95
C ALA A 245 1.60 -11.81 15.66
N VAL A 246 1.28 -12.57 16.72
CA VAL A 246 0.44 -13.79 16.64
C VAL A 246 -0.93 -13.49 16.04
N SER A 247 -1.50 -12.32 16.37
CA SER A 247 -2.76 -11.82 15.82
C SER A 247 -2.74 -11.72 14.29
N ARG A 248 -1.61 -11.28 13.71
CA ARG A 248 -1.42 -11.15 12.26
C ARG A 248 -1.25 -12.51 11.57
N VAL A 249 -0.46 -13.39 12.17
CA VAL A 249 -0.30 -14.78 11.70
C VAL A 249 -1.67 -15.47 11.65
N ALA A 250 -2.44 -15.39 12.74
CA ALA A 250 -3.77 -15.96 12.84
C ALA A 250 -4.76 -15.36 11.82
N ALA A 251 -4.72 -14.04 11.62
CA ALA A 251 -5.58 -13.38 10.65
C ALA A 251 -5.31 -13.82 9.20
N ILE A 252 -4.05 -14.09 8.85
CA ILE A 252 -3.69 -14.61 7.51
C ILE A 252 -4.10 -16.08 7.38
N ALA A 253 -3.77 -16.91 8.37
CA ALA A 253 -4.12 -18.33 8.38
C ALA A 253 -5.65 -18.55 8.40
N GLY A 254 -6.41 -17.62 8.99
CA GLY A 254 -7.87 -17.63 9.02
C GLY A 254 -8.53 -17.60 7.63
N HIS A 255 -7.83 -17.10 6.62
CA HIS A 255 -8.25 -17.13 5.20
C HIS A 255 -7.81 -18.43 4.47
N GLY A 256 -7.31 -19.43 5.21
CA GLY A 256 -6.83 -20.69 4.64
C GLY A 256 -5.47 -20.63 3.95
N ALA A 257 -4.73 -19.53 4.12
CA ALA A 257 -3.38 -19.40 3.60
C ALA A 257 -2.36 -20.19 4.44
N GLY A 258 -1.36 -20.78 3.79
CA GLY A 258 -0.16 -21.24 4.46
C GLY A 258 0.66 -20.05 4.95
N VAL A 259 1.26 -20.16 6.14
CA VAL A 259 2.17 -19.13 6.67
C VAL A 259 3.54 -19.74 6.88
N GLU A 260 4.55 -19.09 6.33
CA GLU A 260 5.96 -19.47 6.45
C GLU A 260 6.69 -18.39 7.26
N LEU A 261 7.19 -18.75 8.45
CA LEU A 261 7.94 -17.83 9.30
C LEU A 261 9.42 -17.83 8.90
N VAL A 262 9.91 -16.67 8.50
CA VAL A 262 11.30 -16.47 8.07
C VAL A 262 12.10 -15.90 9.22
N LYS A 263 13.26 -16.49 9.52
CA LYS A 263 14.18 -15.93 10.50
C LYS A 263 14.78 -14.64 9.97
N GLY A 264 14.54 -13.55 10.69
CA GLY A 264 15.13 -12.23 10.47
C GLY A 264 14.13 -11.21 9.91
N SER A 265 14.56 -10.26 9.06
CA SER A 265 13.81 -9.03 8.74
C SER A 265 12.72 -9.20 7.67
N TYR A 266 11.92 -8.16 7.48
CA TYR A 266 10.93 -8.08 6.39
C TYR A 266 11.57 -8.27 5.00
N ASP A 267 12.72 -7.64 4.76
CA ASP A 267 13.44 -7.74 3.48
C ASP A 267 13.90 -9.20 3.23
N GLU A 268 14.27 -9.94 4.28
CA GLU A 268 14.58 -11.37 4.19
C GLU A 268 13.33 -12.22 3.90
N ALA A 269 12.17 -11.88 4.47
CA ALA A 269 10.90 -12.51 4.12
C ALA A 269 10.51 -12.26 2.65
N VAL A 270 10.72 -11.04 2.13
CA VAL A 270 10.55 -10.69 0.72
C VAL A 270 11.45 -11.53 -0.18
N ALA A 271 12.74 -11.65 0.17
CA ALA A 271 13.69 -12.47 -0.58
C ALA A 271 13.27 -13.96 -0.60
N ALA A 272 12.84 -14.50 0.54
CA ALA A 272 12.37 -15.88 0.68
C ALA A 272 11.09 -16.17 -0.14
N ALA A 273 10.11 -15.25 -0.11
CA ALA A 273 8.88 -15.36 -0.89
C ALA A 273 9.16 -15.36 -2.39
N ARG A 274 10.02 -14.45 -2.85
CA ARG A 274 10.43 -14.33 -4.25
C ARG A 274 11.19 -15.56 -4.74
N ALA A 275 12.15 -16.05 -3.96
CA ALA A 275 12.91 -17.26 -4.28
C ALA A 275 12.00 -18.49 -4.35
N THR A 276 11.10 -18.65 -3.38
CA THR A 276 10.13 -19.75 -3.36
C THR A 276 9.19 -19.69 -4.55
N ALA A 277 8.70 -18.49 -4.89
CA ALA A 277 7.78 -18.34 -6.00
C ALA A 277 8.42 -18.75 -7.34
N ARG A 278 9.69 -18.37 -7.55
CA ARG A 278 10.46 -18.81 -8.72
C ARG A 278 10.68 -20.32 -8.73
N ALA A 279 11.12 -20.89 -7.61
CA ALA A 279 11.43 -22.31 -7.51
C ALA A 279 10.21 -23.21 -7.70
N ARG A 280 9.03 -22.77 -7.25
CA ARG A 280 7.78 -23.56 -7.27
C ARG A 280 6.78 -23.16 -8.36
N GLY A 281 7.10 -22.14 -9.17
CA GLY A 281 6.17 -21.60 -10.18
C GLY A 281 4.92 -20.97 -9.57
N TYR A 282 5.03 -20.37 -8.37
CA TYR A 282 3.91 -19.67 -7.72
C TYR A 282 3.74 -18.27 -8.32
N TRP A 283 2.54 -17.71 -8.19
CA TRP A 283 2.28 -16.33 -8.56
C TRP A 283 2.77 -15.40 -7.47
N TYR A 284 3.97 -14.85 -7.68
CA TYR A 284 4.53 -13.86 -6.78
C TYR A 284 3.72 -12.56 -6.84
N CYS A 285 3.20 -12.12 -5.70
CA CYS A 285 2.32 -10.97 -5.57
C CYS A 285 2.97 -9.89 -4.68
N PRO A 286 4.04 -9.24 -5.13
CA PRO A 286 4.73 -8.21 -4.35
C PRO A 286 3.94 -6.90 -4.30
N ASP A 287 4.01 -6.18 -3.18
CA ASP A 287 3.68 -4.74 -3.09
C ASP A 287 4.94 -3.85 -3.02
N THR A 288 6.13 -4.46 -3.13
CA THR A 288 7.43 -3.80 -3.26
C THR A 288 8.39 -4.60 -4.13
N VAL A 289 9.36 -3.91 -4.72
CA VAL A 289 10.38 -4.48 -5.60
C VAL A 289 11.67 -3.68 -5.49
N GLY A 290 12.81 -4.37 -5.56
CA GLY A 290 14.14 -3.77 -5.66
C GLY A 290 14.58 -3.54 -7.11
N ASP A 291 15.82 -3.08 -7.28
CA ASP A 291 16.38 -2.77 -8.61
C ASP A 291 16.60 -4.00 -9.50
N ASP A 292 16.76 -5.16 -8.89
CA ASP A 292 16.94 -6.44 -9.56
C ASP A 292 15.59 -7.09 -9.98
N ALA A 293 14.47 -6.38 -9.83
CA ALA A 293 13.14 -6.86 -10.21
C ALA A 293 12.98 -7.04 -11.72
N THR A 294 12.41 -8.18 -12.10
CA THR A 294 12.01 -8.49 -13.47
C THR A 294 10.88 -7.54 -13.94
N PRO A 295 10.67 -7.39 -15.26
CA PRO A 295 9.57 -6.59 -15.78
C PRO A 295 8.20 -6.98 -15.21
N ASP A 296 7.91 -8.28 -15.06
CA ASP A 296 6.62 -8.77 -14.54
C ASP A 296 6.44 -8.47 -13.05
N GLU A 297 7.51 -8.55 -12.26
CA GLU A 297 7.50 -8.16 -10.84
C GLU A 297 7.25 -6.66 -10.69
N ARG A 298 7.91 -5.84 -11.53
CA ARG A 298 7.71 -4.38 -11.56
C ARG A 298 6.30 -4.02 -12.00
N ALA A 299 5.77 -4.68 -13.03
CA ALA A 299 4.40 -4.47 -13.50
C ALA A 299 3.38 -4.78 -12.39
N PHE A 300 3.52 -5.93 -11.72
CA PHE A 300 2.60 -6.28 -10.64
C PHE A 300 2.65 -5.29 -9.47
N ALA A 301 3.85 -4.92 -8.99
CA ALA A 301 3.99 -3.94 -7.91
C ALA A 301 3.50 -2.54 -8.32
N SER A 302 3.67 -2.18 -9.59
CA SER A 302 3.11 -0.97 -10.20
C SER A 302 1.58 -0.97 -10.17
N ASP A 303 0.96 -2.08 -10.59
CA ASP A 303 -0.49 -2.24 -10.55
C ASP A 303 -1.02 -2.20 -9.10
N VAL A 304 -0.30 -2.75 -8.13
CA VAL A 304 -0.66 -2.60 -6.71
C VAL A 304 -0.81 -1.12 -6.34
N MET A 305 0.10 -0.24 -6.79
CA MET A 305 0.02 1.20 -6.54
C MET A 305 -1.13 1.88 -7.30
N VAL A 306 -1.42 1.43 -8.53
CA VAL A 306 -2.60 1.90 -9.28
C VAL A 306 -3.90 1.54 -8.56
N GLY A 307 -3.97 0.33 -8.00
CA GLY A 307 -5.12 -0.13 -7.21
C GLY A 307 -5.35 0.73 -5.96
N TYR A 308 -4.28 1.11 -5.24
CA TYR A 308 -4.39 2.05 -4.12
C TYR A 308 -4.96 3.42 -4.53
N GLY A 309 -4.86 3.80 -5.80
CA GLY A 309 -5.45 5.03 -6.34
C GLY A 309 -6.96 5.16 -6.10
N THR A 310 -7.70 4.06 -5.99
CA THR A 310 -9.15 4.07 -5.74
C THR A 310 -9.51 4.85 -4.47
N LEU A 311 -8.78 4.66 -3.37
CA LEU A 311 -9.10 5.36 -2.12
C LEU A 311 -8.92 6.87 -2.25
N PHE A 312 -7.95 7.32 -3.06
CA PHE A 312 -7.71 8.74 -3.30
C PHE A 312 -8.70 9.32 -4.31
N GLU A 313 -9.16 8.54 -5.28
CA GLU A 313 -10.25 8.95 -6.17
C GLU A 313 -11.53 9.17 -5.37
N GLU A 314 -11.89 8.22 -4.49
CA GLU A 314 -13.03 8.37 -3.58
C GLU A 314 -12.83 9.60 -2.68
N PHE A 315 -11.68 9.69 -2.00
CA PHE A 315 -11.41 10.76 -1.04
C PHE A 315 -11.48 12.14 -1.68
N LEU A 316 -10.77 12.37 -2.78
CA LEU A 316 -10.74 13.68 -3.45
C LEU A 316 -12.10 14.05 -4.06
N SER A 317 -12.93 13.06 -4.42
CA SER A 317 -14.29 13.31 -4.93
C SER A 317 -15.30 13.64 -3.82
N GLU A 318 -15.06 13.17 -2.59
CA GLU A 318 -15.88 13.47 -1.41
C GLU A 318 -15.53 14.82 -0.76
N LEU A 319 -14.34 15.35 -1.02
CA LEU A 319 -13.95 16.68 -0.55
C LEU A 319 -14.61 17.78 -1.39
N VAL A 320 -15.19 18.78 -0.72
CA VAL A 320 -15.79 19.96 -1.38
C VAL A 320 -14.78 20.71 -2.23
N GLU A 321 -13.53 20.75 -1.78
CA GLU A 321 -12.43 21.41 -2.46
C GLU A 321 -11.16 20.59 -2.35
N VAL A 322 -10.25 20.79 -3.30
CA VAL A 322 -8.93 20.14 -3.27
C VAL A 322 -8.16 20.61 -2.03
N PRO A 323 -7.61 19.68 -1.21
CA PRO A 323 -6.90 20.04 0.01
C PRO A 323 -5.60 20.77 -0.32
N ASP A 324 -5.15 21.62 0.60
CA ASP A 324 -3.87 22.32 0.48
C ASP A 324 -2.69 21.40 0.84
N PHE A 325 -2.95 20.42 1.73
CA PHE A 325 -1.97 19.44 2.16
C PHE A 325 -2.56 18.03 2.18
N LEU A 326 -1.80 17.05 1.69
CA LEU A 326 -2.01 15.63 1.93
C LEU A 326 -0.86 15.09 2.78
N PHE A 327 -1.13 14.70 4.02
CA PHE A 327 -0.18 13.94 4.82
C PHE A 327 -0.46 12.45 4.66
N VAL A 328 0.54 11.71 4.19
CA VAL A 328 0.40 10.30 3.84
C VAL A 328 1.63 9.51 4.26
N GLN A 329 1.39 8.48 5.05
CA GLN A 329 2.42 7.63 5.62
C GLN A 329 3.05 6.69 4.59
N ALA A 330 4.33 6.39 4.77
CA ALA A 330 5.08 5.47 3.92
C ALA A 330 5.88 4.45 4.74
N GLY A 331 5.79 3.18 4.33
CA GLY A 331 6.92 2.26 4.40
C GLY A 331 7.63 2.31 3.05
N VAL A 332 7.49 1.27 2.23
CA VAL A 332 8.11 1.17 0.89
C VAL A 332 7.63 2.23 -0.13
N GLY A 333 6.70 3.11 0.25
CA GLY A 333 6.26 4.26 -0.56
C GLY A 333 5.03 4.05 -1.46
N GLY A 334 4.46 2.85 -1.54
CA GLY A 334 3.36 2.56 -2.48
C GLY A 334 2.08 3.37 -2.26
N LEU A 335 1.63 3.52 -1.00
CA LEU A 335 0.47 4.33 -0.66
C LEU A 335 0.72 5.82 -0.98
N SER A 336 1.87 6.35 -0.54
CA SER A 336 2.26 7.73 -0.80
C SER A 336 2.41 8.00 -2.29
N ALA A 337 2.92 7.05 -3.09
CA ALA A 337 3.03 7.19 -4.54
C ALA A 337 1.65 7.28 -5.20
N ALA A 338 0.69 6.47 -4.74
CA ALA A 338 -0.70 6.57 -5.18
C ALA A 338 -1.33 7.92 -4.79
N GLY A 339 -1.05 8.43 -3.59
CA GLY A 339 -1.49 9.74 -3.12
C GLY A 339 -0.90 10.89 -3.94
N VAL A 340 0.43 10.88 -4.15
CA VAL A 340 1.15 11.83 -5.01
C VAL A 340 0.55 11.82 -6.41
N SER A 341 0.44 10.65 -7.04
CA SER A 341 -0.08 10.57 -8.39
C SER A 341 -1.52 11.02 -8.49
N SER A 342 -2.34 10.79 -7.46
CA SER A 342 -3.75 11.18 -7.48
C SER A 342 -3.95 12.67 -7.26
N LEU A 343 -3.25 13.25 -6.29
CA LEU A 343 -3.32 14.69 -6.03
C LEU A 343 -2.76 15.51 -7.20
N ARG A 344 -1.66 15.05 -7.82
CA ARG A 344 -1.03 15.75 -8.97
C ARG A 344 -1.89 15.80 -10.22
N ARG A 345 -2.88 14.91 -10.36
CA ARG A 345 -3.87 14.98 -11.45
C ARG A 345 -4.86 16.12 -11.29
N VAL A 346 -5.12 16.55 -10.05
CA VAL A 346 -6.14 17.57 -9.75
C VAL A 346 -5.56 18.89 -9.23
N SER A 347 -4.30 18.88 -8.75
CA SER A 347 -3.62 20.10 -8.30
C SER A 347 -2.10 19.99 -8.40
N SER A 348 -1.51 21.00 -9.04
CA SER A 348 -0.08 21.25 -9.03
C SER A 348 0.38 22.08 -7.81
N ARG A 349 -0.54 22.65 -7.03
CA ARG A 349 -0.21 23.54 -5.90
C ARG A 349 -0.27 22.86 -4.54
N ALA A 350 -1.20 21.94 -4.36
CA ALA A 350 -1.38 21.21 -3.11
C ALA A 350 -0.10 20.46 -2.75
N LYS A 351 0.26 20.42 -1.47
CA LYS A 351 1.51 19.80 -1.02
C LYS A 351 1.28 18.38 -0.54
N VAL A 352 2.13 17.45 -0.93
CA VAL A 352 2.18 16.09 -0.38
C VAL A 352 3.34 16.00 0.59
N VAL A 353 3.02 15.72 1.85
CA VAL A 353 3.99 15.49 2.91
C VAL A 353 3.95 14.02 3.29
N ILE A 354 5.02 13.31 2.98
CA ILE A 354 5.17 11.91 3.36
C ILE A 354 5.48 11.84 4.85
N VAL A 355 4.94 10.86 5.56
CA VAL A 355 5.27 10.63 6.97
C VAL A 355 5.95 9.27 7.16
N GLU A 356 7.11 9.26 7.78
CA GLU A 356 7.87 8.04 8.09
C GLU A 356 8.17 7.95 9.60
N PRO A 357 8.27 6.74 10.17
CA PRO A 357 8.78 6.55 11.52
C PRO A 357 10.27 6.87 11.61
N GLU A 358 10.74 7.36 12.75
CA GLU A 358 12.18 7.58 13.01
C GLU A 358 13.00 6.30 12.84
N GLY A 359 12.46 5.15 13.26
CA GLY A 359 13.13 3.85 13.10
C GLY A 359 13.19 3.32 11.66
N SER A 360 12.50 3.94 10.71
CA SER A 360 12.41 3.44 9.33
C SER A 360 12.06 4.57 8.35
N ASN A 361 13.04 5.44 8.10
CA ASN A 361 12.93 6.68 7.34
C ASN A 361 13.68 6.63 5.99
N ALA A 362 13.57 5.51 5.27
CA ALA A 362 14.32 5.26 4.04
C ALA A 362 14.06 6.30 2.95
N ILE A 363 12.84 6.83 2.83
CA ILE A 363 12.50 7.84 1.82
C ILE A 363 13.09 9.20 2.19
N ALA A 364 13.10 9.58 3.47
CA ALA A 364 13.75 10.80 3.95
C ALA A 364 15.26 10.82 3.62
N GLU A 365 15.94 9.70 3.89
CA GLU A 365 17.36 9.52 3.54
C GLU A 365 17.57 9.50 2.02
N SER A 366 16.69 8.81 1.29
CA SER A 366 16.74 8.75 -0.16
C SER A 366 16.59 10.13 -0.82
N LEU A 367 15.59 10.92 -0.40
CA LEU A 367 15.39 12.29 -0.89
C LEU A 367 16.55 13.22 -0.51
N SER A 368 17.10 13.08 0.70
CA SER A 368 18.25 13.88 1.14
C SER A 368 19.48 13.65 0.28
N SER A 369 19.66 12.42 -0.21
CA SER A 369 20.80 12.01 -1.05
C SER A 369 20.55 12.09 -2.56
N GLY A 370 19.29 12.24 -2.98
CA GLY A 370 18.87 12.21 -4.39
C GLY A 370 18.83 10.82 -5.04
N ALA A 371 19.06 9.73 -4.29
CA ALA A 371 19.03 8.36 -4.78
C ALA A 371 18.43 7.40 -3.73
N PRO A 372 17.88 6.24 -4.09
CA PRO A 372 17.42 5.26 -3.12
C PRO A 372 18.51 4.86 -2.13
N ARG A 373 18.17 4.85 -0.84
CA ARG A 373 19.03 4.43 0.27
C ARG A 373 18.31 3.39 1.12
N SER A 374 19.09 2.45 1.64
CA SER A 374 18.60 1.53 2.67
C SER A 374 18.97 2.03 4.07
N VAL A 375 18.10 1.80 5.04
CA VAL A 375 18.31 2.10 6.46
C VAL A 375 18.39 0.82 7.29
N ALA A 376 18.84 0.97 8.55
CA ALA A 376 18.84 -0.13 9.50
C ALA A 376 17.41 -0.56 9.84
N ASP A 377 17.24 -1.84 10.15
CA ASP A 377 15.97 -2.36 10.64
C ASP A 377 15.82 -2.05 12.14
N VAL A 378 15.05 -1.01 12.46
CA VAL A 378 14.79 -0.60 13.85
C VAL A 378 13.32 -0.86 14.19
N PRO A 379 13.02 -1.50 15.34
CA PRO A 379 11.64 -1.68 15.79
C PRO A 379 10.88 -0.36 15.93
N THR A 380 9.60 -0.39 15.57
CA THR A 380 8.67 0.73 15.74
C THR A 380 7.27 0.19 15.98
N VAL A 381 6.45 0.91 16.76
CA VAL A 381 5.01 0.63 16.91
C VAL A 381 4.26 0.73 15.57
N MET A 382 4.79 1.49 14.61
CA MET A 382 4.24 1.65 13.26
C MET A 382 4.66 0.50 12.34
N ALA A 383 4.39 -0.75 12.73
CA ALA A 383 4.96 -1.93 12.08
C ALA A 383 4.70 -2.06 10.57
N CYS A 384 3.60 -1.54 10.02
CA CYS A 384 3.35 -1.56 8.56
C CYS A 384 4.20 -0.54 7.77
N LEU A 385 4.96 0.31 8.47
CA LEU A 385 5.89 1.29 7.92
C LEU A 385 7.35 0.87 8.12
N ARG A 386 7.64 -0.22 8.86
CA ARG A 386 8.98 -0.73 9.16
C ARG A 386 9.58 -1.41 7.93
N CYS A 387 10.20 -0.64 7.05
CA CYS A 387 10.91 -1.13 5.88
C CYS A 387 12.31 -0.53 5.75
N GLN A 388 13.23 -1.26 5.14
CA GLN A 388 14.61 -0.77 5.03
C GLN A 388 14.83 0.06 3.76
N SER A 389 13.98 -0.09 2.73
CA SER A 389 14.19 0.54 1.42
C SER A 389 12.89 0.98 0.74
N VAL A 390 13.00 2.04 -0.08
CA VAL A 390 11.91 2.49 -0.95
C VAL A 390 11.74 1.54 -2.13
N SER A 391 10.50 1.26 -2.53
CA SER A 391 10.21 0.45 -3.72
C SER A 391 10.72 1.14 -4.99
N ALA A 392 11.39 0.38 -5.86
CA ALA A 392 11.94 0.90 -7.12
C ALA A 392 10.87 1.46 -8.07
N VAL A 393 9.60 1.05 -7.94
CA VAL A 393 8.49 1.61 -8.75
C VAL A 393 7.77 2.77 -8.06
N ALA A 394 7.88 2.90 -6.72
CA ALA A 394 7.39 4.08 -6.00
C ALA A 394 8.37 5.26 -6.13
N TRP A 395 9.67 4.99 -6.08
CA TRP A 395 10.70 6.01 -5.98
C TRP A 395 10.60 7.13 -7.04
N PRO A 396 10.47 6.84 -8.35
CA PRO A 396 10.36 7.89 -9.36
C PRO A 396 9.14 8.80 -9.16
N VAL A 397 8.03 8.25 -8.64
CA VAL A 397 6.80 9.00 -8.35
C VAL A 397 7.02 9.94 -7.16
N LEU A 398 7.62 9.43 -6.09
CA LEU A 398 7.89 10.21 -4.88
C LEU A 398 8.90 11.32 -5.16
N LEU A 399 9.99 11.00 -5.86
CA LEU A 399 11.04 11.94 -6.23
C LEU A 399 10.49 13.10 -7.08
N ALA A 400 9.65 12.81 -8.08
CA ALA A 400 9.09 13.82 -8.95
C ALA A 400 7.94 14.61 -8.31
N GLY A 401 7.14 13.98 -7.45
CA GLY A 401 5.83 14.52 -7.08
C GLY A 401 5.62 14.92 -5.62
N ALA A 402 6.38 14.37 -4.67
CA ALA A 402 6.24 14.72 -3.24
C ALA A 402 6.94 16.05 -2.93
N ASP A 403 6.44 16.80 -1.94
CA ASP A 403 7.00 18.10 -1.55
C ASP A 403 7.96 18.00 -0.36
N ALA A 404 7.68 17.10 0.57
CA ALA A 404 8.53 16.85 1.73
C ALA A 404 8.30 15.47 2.34
N VAL A 405 9.25 15.03 3.18
CA VAL A 405 9.08 13.94 4.14
C VAL A 405 9.22 14.52 5.54
N LEU A 406 8.36 14.07 6.45
CA LEU A 406 8.40 14.39 7.87
C LEU A 406 8.57 13.10 8.66
N VAL A 407 9.54 13.09 9.57
CA VAL A 407 9.85 11.93 10.41
C VAL A 407 9.21 12.10 11.78
N VAL A 408 8.49 11.09 12.26
CA VAL A 408 7.78 11.10 13.55
C VAL A 408 8.25 9.97 14.46
N THR A 409 8.15 10.21 15.76
CA THR A 409 8.46 9.21 16.80
C THR A 409 7.27 8.29 17.07
N ASP A 410 7.55 7.14 17.69
CA ASP A 410 6.51 6.19 18.13
C ASP A 410 5.51 6.82 19.13
N ASN A 411 6.00 7.69 20.02
CA ASN A 411 5.13 8.40 20.98
C ASN A 411 4.18 9.39 20.30
N GLU A 412 4.63 10.04 19.23
CA GLU A 412 3.80 10.96 18.44
C GLU A 412 2.73 10.18 17.65
N ALA A 413 3.09 9.03 17.09
CA ALA A 413 2.14 8.11 16.47
C ALA A 413 1.11 7.60 17.50
N ALA A 414 1.54 7.19 18.69
CA ALA A 414 0.66 6.75 19.78
C ALA A 414 -0.30 7.88 20.23
N SER A 415 0.17 9.12 20.31
CA SER A 415 -0.69 10.27 20.59
C SER A 415 -1.73 10.50 19.50
N ALA A 416 -1.35 10.33 18.23
CA ALA A 416 -2.27 10.45 17.10
C ALA A 416 -3.34 9.34 17.08
N VAL A 417 -2.98 8.11 17.49
CA VAL A 417 -3.96 7.02 17.70
C VAL A 417 -5.00 7.45 18.73
N ARG A 418 -4.58 8.03 19.87
CA ARG A 418 -5.51 8.51 20.90
C ARG A 418 -6.39 9.67 20.42
N ASP A 419 -5.86 10.58 19.60
CA ASP A 419 -6.65 11.64 18.96
C ASP A 419 -7.73 11.06 18.04
N LEU A 420 -7.39 10.08 17.19
CA LEU A 420 -8.33 9.42 16.28
C LEU A 420 -9.40 8.64 17.05
N ALA A 421 -9.01 7.91 18.09
CA ALA A 421 -9.95 7.18 18.94
C ALA A 421 -10.97 8.11 19.61
N ARG A 422 -10.54 9.29 20.10
CA ARG A 422 -11.46 10.31 20.63
C ARG A 422 -12.44 10.87 19.60
N ALA A 423 -12.08 10.83 18.31
CA ALA A 423 -12.93 11.20 17.20
C ALA A 423 -13.79 10.03 16.66
N GLY A 424 -13.76 8.86 17.30
CA GLY A 424 -14.50 7.67 16.88
C GLY A 424 -13.87 6.91 15.70
N VAL A 425 -12.60 7.20 15.37
CA VAL A 425 -11.84 6.50 14.33
C VAL A 425 -10.93 5.46 14.97
N ILE A 426 -11.10 4.20 14.59
CA ILE A 426 -10.22 3.11 15.04
C ILE A 426 -9.02 3.09 14.09
N ALA A 427 -7.84 3.42 14.62
CA ALA A 427 -6.61 3.51 13.83
C ALA A 427 -5.47 2.78 14.52
N GLY A 428 -4.80 1.89 13.79
CA GLY A 428 -3.49 1.38 14.20
C GLY A 428 -2.42 2.47 14.15
N ALA A 429 -1.25 2.23 14.74
CA ALA A 429 -0.18 3.23 14.78
C ALA A 429 0.29 3.66 13.38
N SER A 430 0.40 2.73 12.42
CA SER A 430 0.73 3.09 11.03
C SER A 430 -0.41 3.88 10.38
N GLY A 431 -1.66 3.58 10.70
CA GLY A 431 -2.84 4.33 10.25
C GLY A 431 -2.84 5.78 10.74
N ALA A 432 -2.39 6.01 11.97
CA ALA A 432 -2.38 7.33 12.60
C ALA A 432 -1.19 8.21 12.22
N ALA A 433 -0.16 7.67 11.54
CA ALA A 433 1.08 8.38 11.25
C ALA A 433 0.87 9.67 10.45
N GLY A 434 -0.06 9.70 9.48
CA GLY A 434 -0.42 10.93 8.76
C GLY A 434 -0.89 12.06 9.70
N LEU A 435 -1.69 11.74 10.71
CA LEU A 435 -2.13 12.70 11.72
C LEU A 435 -0.96 13.14 12.63
N ALA A 436 -0.09 12.20 13.03
CA ALA A 436 1.11 12.54 13.80
C ALA A 436 1.97 13.58 13.06
N GLY A 437 2.22 13.36 11.76
CA GLY A 437 2.97 14.32 10.95
C GLY A 437 2.28 15.68 10.83
N ALA A 438 0.95 15.71 10.65
CA ALA A 438 0.19 16.95 10.59
C ALA A 438 0.23 17.73 11.92
N ARG A 439 0.13 17.04 13.07
CA ARG A 439 0.27 17.64 14.40
C ARG A 439 1.61 18.34 14.56
N ILE A 440 2.69 17.65 14.24
CA ILE A 440 4.05 18.19 14.31
C ILE A 440 4.24 19.38 13.38
N ALA A 441 3.75 19.26 12.13
CA ALA A 441 3.82 20.34 11.16
C ALA A 441 3.05 21.59 11.60
N CYS A 442 1.98 21.44 12.37
CA CYS A 442 1.21 22.56 12.89
C CYS A 442 1.81 23.18 14.15
N SER A 443 2.42 22.38 15.03
CA SER A 443 2.95 22.81 16.33
C SER A 443 4.37 23.39 16.27
N ASP A 444 5.23 22.86 15.40
CA ASP A 444 6.58 23.38 15.21
C ASP A 444 6.53 24.62 14.29
N LYS A 445 6.84 25.80 14.85
CA LYS A 445 6.77 27.08 14.12
C LYS A 445 7.63 27.10 12.85
N THR A 446 8.77 26.41 12.88
CA THR A 446 9.72 26.41 11.76
C THR A 446 9.22 25.50 10.65
N ILE A 447 8.77 24.29 10.99
CA ILE A 447 8.15 23.36 10.03
C ILE A 447 6.88 23.98 9.45
N ARG A 448 6.02 24.56 10.29
CA ARG A 448 4.78 25.25 9.89
C ARG A 448 5.05 26.33 8.86
N SER A 449 6.01 27.21 9.16
CA SER A 449 6.42 28.30 8.26
C SER A 449 7.02 27.76 6.95
N ARG A 450 7.91 26.75 7.04
CA ARG A 450 8.55 26.14 5.87
C ARG A 450 7.56 25.47 4.93
N LEU A 451 6.55 24.79 5.48
CA LEU A 451 5.47 24.17 4.70
C LEU A 451 4.41 25.19 4.26
N GLY A 452 4.39 26.40 4.84
CA GLY A 452 3.42 27.43 4.53
C GLY A 452 2.01 27.10 5.03
N ILE A 453 1.91 26.45 6.19
CA ILE A 453 0.62 26.12 6.81
C ILE A 453 0.05 27.37 7.50
N THR A 454 -1.15 27.76 7.10
CA THR A 454 -1.90 28.95 7.59
C THR A 454 -3.18 28.53 8.28
N SER A 455 -3.90 29.49 8.88
CA SER A 455 -5.24 29.28 9.43
C SER A 455 -6.26 28.81 8.40
N ASP A 456 -6.06 29.13 7.12
CA ASP A 456 -6.98 28.77 6.04
C ASP A 456 -6.66 27.40 5.42
N SER A 457 -5.58 26.75 5.87
CA SER A 457 -5.13 25.49 5.29
C SER A 457 -6.11 24.35 5.54
N ARG A 458 -6.34 23.54 4.50
CA ARG A 458 -7.15 22.32 4.55
C ARG A 458 -6.24 21.11 4.41
N ILE A 459 -6.27 20.24 5.41
CA ILE A 459 -5.41 19.08 5.49
C ILE A 459 -6.23 17.80 5.27
N ALA A 460 -5.76 16.98 4.33
CA ALA A 460 -6.26 15.64 4.06
C ALA A 460 -5.28 14.60 4.63
N LEU A 461 -5.83 13.59 5.30
CA LEU A 461 -5.11 12.49 5.95
C LEU A 461 -5.68 11.15 5.49
N VAL A 462 -4.90 10.08 5.60
CA VAL A 462 -5.37 8.69 5.38
C VAL A 462 -5.18 7.89 6.66
N ASN A 463 -6.27 7.40 7.25
CA ASN A 463 -6.17 6.30 8.20
C ASN A 463 -6.08 5.00 7.41
N SER A 464 -4.88 4.43 7.28
CA SER A 464 -4.63 3.27 6.41
C SER A 464 -5.03 1.92 7.01
N GLU A 465 -5.27 1.83 8.32
CA GLU A 465 -5.59 0.57 8.98
C GLU A 465 -6.38 0.76 10.27
N GLY A 466 -7.21 -0.22 10.61
CA GLY A 466 -7.86 -0.31 11.92
C GLY A 466 -6.91 -0.85 13.00
N ALA A 467 -7.48 -1.40 14.08
CA ALA A 467 -6.73 -2.11 15.11
C ALA A 467 -6.30 -3.51 14.62
N THR A 468 -5.32 -3.54 13.70
CA THR A 468 -4.79 -4.77 13.09
C THR A 468 -4.03 -5.65 14.08
N ASP A 469 -3.51 -5.04 15.14
CA ASP A 469 -3.03 -5.70 16.35
C ASP A 469 -3.77 -5.12 17.58
N PRO A 470 -4.87 -5.77 18.03
CA PRO A 470 -5.71 -5.26 19.11
C PRO A 470 -4.94 -5.05 20.42
N GLU A 471 -4.00 -5.92 20.75
CA GLU A 471 -3.21 -5.81 21.99
C GLU A 471 -2.37 -4.53 22.01
N SER A 472 -1.66 -4.26 20.91
CA SER A 472 -0.90 -3.01 20.75
C SER A 472 -1.80 -1.78 20.76
N TYR A 473 -2.98 -1.86 20.12
CA TYR A 473 -3.95 -0.76 20.11
C TYR A 473 -4.44 -0.42 21.52
N GLU A 474 -4.89 -1.42 22.28
CA GLU A 474 -5.33 -1.23 23.66
C GLU A 474 -4.21 -0.73 24.57
N ALA A 475 -2.98 -1.22 24.39
CA ALA A 475 -1.82 -0.74 25.13
C ALA A 475 -1.56 0.77 24.89
N ILE A 476 -1.70 1.23 23.64
CA ILE A 476 -1.55 2.66 23.30
C ILE A 476 -2.67 3.51 23.93
N LEU A 477 -3.90 3.00 23.97
CA LEU A 477 -5.03 3.70 24.60
C LEU A 477 -4.91 3.77 26.12
N ALA A 478 -4.34 2.74 26.74
CA ALA A 478 -4.14 2.67 28.18
C ALA A 478 -3.02 3.60 28.71
N GLN A 479 -2.10 4.04 27.84
CA GLN A 479 -1.07 5.01 28.20
C GLN A 479 -1.71 6.36 28.56
N ARG A 480 -1.52 6.80 29.82
CA ARG A 480 -1.88 8.15 30.24
C ARG A 480 -0.87 9.14 29.67
N ASN A 481 -1.37 10.25 29.12
CA ASN A 481 -0.55 11.39 28.67
C ASN A 481 0.23 12.02 29.83
#